data_AF-A0A978S722-F1
#
_entry.id   AF-A0A978S722-F1
#
_cell.length_a   1.000
_cell.length_b   1.000
_cell.length_c   1.000
_cell.angle_alpha   90.00
_cell.angle_beta   90.00
_cell.angle_gamma   90.00
#
_symmetry.space_group_name_H-M   'P 1'
#
loop_
_entity.id
_entity.type
_entity.pdbx_description
1 polymer ?
#
loop_
_entity_poly.entity_id
_entity_poly.type
_entity_poly.pdbx_seq_one_letter_code
_entity_poly.pdbx_strand_id
1 'polypeptide(L)'
;MSIVGSMASVVSNLPPSPPPPPRHPVTPSPPLPISPSFPSSPNGAPPEHCCQFCVKLTTIFDMALVTLPVAPEPLSIPEALAQLQQEITELALCQIAIARWQLHQQQTDQCQKSMQQLEAIQERINALAAELETQMRQFHLTASAVNPYYCALQSPPNSQHPANVWEIHHAAVPHVMRRGSQFILTAKSLDLSVTDEGAQGRERARHACRRREALERWLLAQRHC
;
A
#
# COMPACT_ATOMS: atom_id res chain seq x y z
N MET A 1 12.60 -32.50 -53.85
CA MET A 1 13.60 -31.41 -53.84
C MET A 1 13.34 -30.58 -52.60
N SER A 2 14.13 -30.77 -51.55
CA SER A 2 13.97 -30.11 -50.25
C SER A 2 14.83 -28.86 -50.18
N ILE A 3 14.23 -27.71 -49.86
CA ILE A 3 14.94 -26.48 -49.55
C ILE A 3 14.82 -26.25 -48.04
N VAL A 4 15.92 -26.46 -47.34
CA VAL A 4 16.07 -26.16 -45.91
C VAL A 4 16.59 -24.73 -45.82
N GLY A 5 15.72 -23.79 -45.42
CA GLY A 5 16.07 -22.39 -45.21
C GLY A 5 16.62 -22.16 -43.80
N SER A 6 17.90 -21.83 -43.73
CA SER A 6 18.66 -21.49 -42.53
C SER A 6 18.24 -20.12 -41.97
N MET A 7 17.85 -20.07 -40.69
CA MET A 7 17.61 -18.82 -39.97
C MET A 7 18.93 -18.28 -39.43
N ALA A 8 19.43 -17.22 -40.05
CA ALA A 8 20.57 -16.46 -39.54
C ALA A 8 20.09 -15.40 -38.55
N SER A 9 20.59 -15.51 -37.32
CA SER A 9 20.53 -14.55 -36.23
C SER A 9 20.92 -13.12 -36.66
N VAL A 10 20.02 -12.16 -36.46
CA VAL A 10 20.35 -10.74 -36.39
C VAL A 10 20.40 -10.38 -34.90
N VAL A 11 21.58 -10.57 -34.30
CA VAL A 11 21.88 -10.10 -32.94
C VAL A 11 22.62 -8.78 -33.06
N SER A 12 21.90 -7.71 -32.68
CA SER A 12 22.33 -6.55 -31.92
C SER A 12 23.70 -5.90 -32.23
N ASN A 13 23.66 -4.79 -32.95
CA ASN A 13 24.65 -3.70 -32.84
C ASN A 13 23.94 -2.46 -32.30
N LEU A 14 23.72 -2.41 -30.98
CA LEU A 14 23.37 -1.17 -30.28
C LEU A 14 24.63 -0.59 -29.65
N PRO A 15 24.87 0.73 -29.76
CA PRO A 15 26.00 1.37 -29.11
C PRO A 15 25.90 1.26 -27.58
N PRO A 16 27.03 1.16 -26.86
CA PRO A 16 27.05 1.09 -25.41
C PRO A 16 26.45 2.36 -24.81
N SER A 17 25.58 2.20 -23.82
CA SER A 17 24.98 3.32 -23.08
C SER A 17 26.06 4.12 -22.33
N PRO A 18 25.94 5.47 -22.28
CA PRO A 18 26.89 6.30 -21.56
C PRO A 18 26.87 5.99 -20.05
N PRO A 19 28.01 6.14 -19.36
CA PRO A 19 28.09 5.90 -17.91
C PRO A 19 27.21 6.90 -17.15
N PRO A 20 26.60 6.49 -16.03
CA PRO A 20 25.82 7.38 -15.19
C PRO A 20 26.70 8.46 -14.56
N PRO A 21 26.16 9.67 -14.34
CA PRO A 21 26.91 10.77 -13.74
C PRO A 21 27.37 10.43 -12.31
N PRO A 22 28.52 10.98 -11.87
CA PRO A 22 29.03 10.74 -10.52
C PRO A 22 28.04 11.25 -9.47
N ARG A 23 27.70 10.39 -8.51
CA ARG A 23 26.88 10.77 -7.35
C ARG A 23 27.70 11.68 -6.45
N HIS A 24 27.28 12.94 -6.33
CA HIS A 24 27.83 13.83 -5.31
C HIS A 24 27.53 13.29 -3.90
N PRO A 25 28.48 13.42 -2.95
CA PRO A 25 28.26 13.01 -1.57
C PRO A 25 27.17 13.90 -0.94
N VAL A 26 26.11 13.25 -0.46
CA VAL A 26 25.06 13.90 0.33
C VAL A 26 25.63 14.13 1.72
N THR A 27 25.94 15.38 2.05
CA THR A 27 26.32 15.80 3.40
C THR A 27 25.07 15.73 4.29
N PRO A 28 25.05 14.91 5.36
CA PRO A 28 23.93 14.89 6.29
C PRO A 28 23.89 16.21 7.07
N SER A 29 22.76 16.91 7.03
CA SER A 29 22.52 18.09 7.85
C SER A 29 22.43 17.71 9.34
N PRO A 30 22.97 18.53 10.26
CA PRO A 30 22.87 18.27 11.69
C PRO A 30 21.40 18.42 12.18
N PRO A 31 20.93 17.57 13.12
CA PRO A 31 19.61 17.71 13.68
C PRO A 31 19.51 18.96 14.55
N LEU A 32 18.43 19.73 14.34
CA LEU A 32 18.06 20.86 15.17
C LEU A 32 17.61 20.39 16.58
N PRO A 33 17.84 21.20 17.63
CA PRO A 33 17.37 20.88 18.98
C PRO A 33 15.83 21.01 19.04
N ILE A 34 15.15 19.87 19.14
CA ILE A 34 13.70 19.81 19.33
C ILE A 34 13.43 19.92 20.84
N SER A 35 12.71 20.98 21.22
CA SER A 35 12.21 21.16 22.58
C SER A 35 11.13 20.10 22.88
N PRO A 36 11.15 19.43 24.05
CA PRO A 36 10.18 18.40 24.37
C PRO A 36 8.81 19.05 24.60
N SER A 37 7.92 18.87 23.62
CA SER A 37 6.50 19.11 23.77
C SER A 37 5.86 17.78 24.12
N PHE A 38 5.20 17.68 25.28
CA PHE A 38 4.45 16.48 25.65
C PHE A 38 3.16 16.40 24.82
N PRO A 39 2.95 15.37 23.98
CA PRO A 39 1.66 15.16 23.36
C PRO A 39 0.75 14.40 24.32
N SER A 40 -0.29 15.08 24.78
CA SER A 40 -1.48 14.46 25.35
C SER A 40 -2.19 13.70 24.23
N SER A 41 -2.11 12.37 24.19
CA SER A 41 -2.94 11.56 23.28
C SER A 41 -3.63 10.42 24.03
N PRO A 42 -4.95 10.24 23.84
CA PRO A 42 -5.74 9.17 24.44
C PRO A 42 -5.65 7.91 23.56
N ASN A 43 -5.70 6.73 24.16
CA ASN A 43 -5.91 5.42 23.50
C ASN A 43 -4.68 4.69 22.91
N GLY A 44 -3.53 4.74 23.55
CA GLY A 44 -2.48 3.72 23.38
C GLY A 44 -2.10 3.13 24.73
N ALA A 45 -2.46 1.87 24.99
CA ALA A 45 -2.06 1.19 26.22
C ALA A 45 -0.53 1.13 26.30
N PRO A 46 0.10 1.72 27.34
CA PRO A 46 1.55 1.71 27.51
C PRO A 46 2.03 0.33 28.00
N PRO A 47 3.32 0.00 27.80
CA PRO A 47 3.90 -1.23 28.31
C PRO A 47 3.76 -1.32 29.84
N GLU A 48 3.15 -2.41 30.33
CA GLU A 48 2.70 -2.60 31.71
C GLU A 48 3.80 -2.39 32.77
N HIS A 49 5.07 -2.57 32.39
CA HIS A 49 6.21 -2.35 33.29
C HIS A 49 6.58 -0.88 33.51
N CYS A 50 6.28 0.02 32.56
CA CYS A 50 6.51 1.45 32.76
C CYS A 50 5.30 2.10 33.46
N CYS A 51 4.11 1.54 33.28
CA CYS A 51 2.88 2.08 33.85
C CYS A 51 2.71 1.77 35.35
N GLN A 52 3.20 0.63 35.84
CA GLN A 52 3.17 0.35 37.29
C GLN A 52 3.98 1.36 38.12
N PHE A 53 5.03 1.97 37.55
CA PHE A 53 5.84 2.95 38.28
C PHE A 53 5.23 4.37 38.24
N CYS A 54 4.66 4.78 37.09
CA CYS A 54 3.97 6.07 36.99
C CYS A 54 2.67 6.11 37.82
N VAL A 55 1.93 5.00 37.90
CA VAL A 55 0.76 4.87 38.78
C VAL A 55 1.17 4.86 40.25
N LYS A 56 2.30 4.25 40.60
CA LYS A 56 2.86 4.32 41.97
C LYS A 56 3.27 5.73 42.36
N LEU A 57 3.89 6.52 41.47
CA LEU A 57 4.24 7.91 41.78
C LEU A 57 3.02 8.82 41.98
N THR A 58 1.92 8.60 41.23
CA THR A 58 0.66 9.35 41.42
C THR A 58 -0.09 8.90 42.67
N THR A 59 -0.15 7.60 42.97
CA THR A 59 -0.75 7.12 44.23
C THR A 59 0.08 7.48 45.47
N ILE A 60 1.41 7.58 45.37
CA ILE A 60 2.26 8.10 46.46
C ILE A 60 1.97 9.59 46.68
N PHE A 61 1.81 10.39 45.62
CA PHE A 61 1.46 11.82 45.75
C PHE A 61 0.05 12.05 46.33
N ASP A 62 -0.94 11.24 45.94
CA ASP A 62 -2.31 11.37 46.46
C ASP A 62 -2.49 10.79 47.87
N MET A 63 -1.73 9.75 48.27
CA MET A 63 -1.75 9.24 49.66
C MET A 63 -0.86 10.04 50.62
N ALA A 64 0.16 10.74 50.13
CA ALA A 64 1.00 11.62 50.95
C ALA A 64 0.27 12.88 51.44
N LEU A 65 -0.86 13.25 50.84
CA LEU A 65 -1.68 14.39 51.29
C LEU A 65 -2.55 14.10 52.52
N VAL A 66 -2.65 12.84 52.98
CA VAL A 66 -3.53 12.45 54.11
C VAL A 66 -2.77 11.87 55.31
N THR A 67 -1.45 11.72 55.23
CA THR A 67 -0.64 11.21 56.35
C THR A 67 0.50 12.16 56.67
N LEU A 68 0.35 12.96 57.73
CA LEU A 68 1.44 13.71 58.37
C LEU A 68 2.58 12.74 58.70
N PRO A 69 3.79 12.91 58.15
CA PRO A 69 4.88 12.02 58.47
C PRO A 69 5.41 12.35 59.87
N VAL A 70 5.47 11.32 60.70
CA VAL A 70 6.43 11.25 61.81
C VAL A 70 7.80 11.58 61.21
N ALA A 71 8.49 12.56 61.79
CA ALA A 71 9.78 13.02 61.30
C ALA A 71 10.72 11.82 61.11
N PRO A 72 11.26 11.60 59.90
CA PRO A 72 12.22 10.52 59.70
C PRO A 72 13.42 10.79 60.60
N GLU A 73 13.87 9.77 61.33
CA GLU A 73 15.16 9.86 62.03
C GLU A 73 16.24 10.29 61.04
N PRO A 74 17.19 11.15 61.46
CA PRO A 74 18.24 11.62 60.59
C PRO A 74 19.06 10.42 60.11
N LEU A 75 18.83 10.01 58.87
CA LEU A 75 19.64 9.00 58.18
C LEU A 75 21.11 9.37 58.30
N SER A 76 21.95 8.37 58.53
CA SER A 76 23.38 8.61 58.52
C SER A 76 23.79 9.11 57.12
N ILE A 77 24.74 10.05 57.06
CA ILE A 77 25.28 10.60 55.81
C ILE A 77 25.57 9.51 54.74
N PRO A 78 26.17 8.35 55.08
CA PRO A 78 26.39 7.29 54.09
C PRO A 78 25.12 6.64 53.55
N GLU A 79 24.06 6.49 54.36
CA GLU A 79 22.78 5.94 53.90
C GLU A 79 22.04 6.92 52.97
N ALA A 80 22.06 8.22 53.30
CA ALA A 80 21.48 9.26 52.45
C ALA A 80 22.16 9.34 51.08
N LEU A 81 23.49 9.17 51.02
CA LEU A 81 24.24 9.12 49.75
C LEU A 81 23.91 7.86 48.94
N ALA A 82 23.76 6.70 49.59
CA ALA A 82 23.37 5.47 48.91
C ALA A 82 21.97 5.57 48.30
N GLN A 83 21.01 6.14 49.03
CA GLN A 83 19.65 6.40 48.53
C GLN A 83 19.65 7.36 47.34
N LEU A 84 20.36 8.48 47.42
CA LEU A 84 20.51 9.42 46.30
C LEU A 84 21.12 8.74 45.06
N GLN A 85 22.14 7.90 45.26
CA GLN A 85 22.77 7.20 44.14
C GLN A 85 21.84 6.15 43.51
N GLN A 86 20.99 5.52 44.32
CA GLN A 86 19.94 4.65 43.81
C GLN A 86 18.89 5.45 43.03
N GLU A 87 18.39 6.57 43.57
CA GLU A 87 17.42 7.42 42.89
C GLU A 87 17.97 7.96 41.56
N ILE A 88 19.24 8.38 41.52
CA ILE A 88 19.90 8.84 40.29
C ILE A 88 19.97 7.72 39.26
N THR A 89 20.32 6.49 39.68
CA THR A 89 20.39 5.35 38.74
C THR A 89 19.02 4.95 38.23
N GLU A 90 17.99 4.95 39.09
CA GLU A 90 16.60 4.69 38.70
C GLU A 90 16.07 5.76 37.73
N LEU A 91 16.33 7.05 38.00
CA LEU A 91 15.98 8.14 37.10
C LEU A 91 16.66 8.01 35.74
N ALA A 92 17.95 7.66 35.71
CA ALA A 92 18.69 7.44 34.48
C ALA A 92 18.09 6.29 33.64
N LEU A 93 17.73 5.17 34.30
CA LEU A 93 17.06 4.05 33.64
C LEU A 93 15.68 4.43 33.09
N CYS A 94 14.90 5.21 33.85
CA CYS A 94 13.60 5.71 33.41
C CYS A 94 13.73 6.61 32.17
N GLN A 95 14.70 7.53 32.15
CA GLN A 95 14.95 8.39 30.99
C GLN A 95 15.32 7.58 29.75
N ILE A 96 16.16 6.56 29.88
CA ILE A 96 16.51 5.66 28.78
C ILE A 96 15.27 4.91 28.27
N ALA A 97 14.42 4.41 29.17
CA ALA A 97 13.19 3.71 28.80
C ALA A 97 12.21 4.62 28.04
N ILE A 98 12.02 5.85 28.52
CA ILE A 98 11.17 6.86 27.86
C ILE A 98 11.72 7.19 26.46
N ALA A 99 13.02 7.43 26.33
CA ALA A 99 13.64 7.73 25.04
C ALA A 99 13.48 6.58 24.04
N ARG A 100 13.67 5.33 24.48
CA ARG A 100 13.44 4.13 23.65
C ARG A 100 11.97 4.00 23.23
N TRP A 101 11.05 4.25 24.14
CA TRP A 101 9.62 4.20 23.84
C TRP A 101 9.23 5.27 22.81
N GLN A 102 9.70 6.51 22.98
CA GLN A 102 9.45 7.60 22.03
C GLN A 102 9.99 7.27 20.64
N LEU A 103 11.22 6.75 20.55
CA LEU A 103 11.81 6.33 19.29
C LEU A 103 10.98 5.23 18.62
N HIS A 104 10.52 4.24 19.39
CA HIS A 104 9.69 3.15 18.87
C HIS A 104 8.33 3.65 18.38
N GLN A 105 7.68 4.57 19.10
CA GLN A 105 6.43 5.20 18.67
C GLN A 105 6.63 5.95 17.35
N GLN A 106 7.69 6.76 17.25
CA GLN A 106 8.00 7.49 16.03
C GLN A 106 8.21 6.55 14.83
N GLN A 107 8.93 5.43 15.02
CA GLN A 107 9.12 4.42 13.99
C GLN A 107 7.81 3.77 13.57
N THR A 108 6.94 3.48 14.53
CA THR A 108 5.62 2.87 14.29
C THR A 108 4.72 3.80 13.49
N ASP A 109 4.64 5.07 13.89
CA ASP A 109 3.88 6.11 13.19
C ASP A 109 4.38 6.30 11.77
N GLN A 110 5.70 6.33 11.59
CA GLN A 110 6.30 6.46 10.26
C GLN A 110 5.97 5.24 9.39
N CYS A 111 6.05 4.03 9.95
CA CYS A 111 5.68 2.81 9.24
C CYS A 111 4.21 2.82 8.82
N GLN A 112 3.30 3.24 9.71
CA GLN A 112 1.87 3.35 9.39
C GLN A 112 1.61 4.36 8.27
N LYS A 113 2.25 5.54 8.31
CA LYS A 113 2.13 6.54 7.24
C LYS A 113 2.63 5.99 5.90
N SER A 114 3.78 5.33 5.88
CA SER A 114 4.30 4.71 4.66
C SER A 114 3.40 3.59 4.14
N MET A 115 2.77 2.81 5.02
CA MET A 115 1.78 1.80 4.63
C MET A 115 0.55 2.42 3.97
N GLN A 116 -0.01 3.49 4.54
CA GLN A 116 -1.14 4.21 3.94
C GLN A 116 -0.78 4.79 2.56
N GLN A 117 0.45 5.31 2.40
CA GLN A 117 0.93 5.77 1.10
C GLN A 117 1.01 4.64 0.07
N LEU A 118 1.50 3.46 0.47
CA LEU A 118 1.55 2.29 -0.41
C LEU A 118 0.16 1.80 -0.81
N GLU A 119 -0.82 1.86 0.10
CA GLU A 119 -2.22 1.55 -0.19
C GLU A 119 -2.79 2.49 -1.26
N ALA A 120 -2.58 3.80 -1.12
CA ALA A 120 -3.02 4.78 -2.11
C ALA A 120 -2.34 4.57 -3.48
N ILE A 121 -1.07 4.19 -3.50
CA ILE A 121 -0.35 3.86 -4.75
C ILE A 121 -0.92 2.60 -5.39
N GLN A 122 -1.19 1.55 -4.61
CA GLN A 122 -1.83 0.32 -5.10
C GLN A 122 -3.17 0.64 -5.77
N GLU A 123 -4.03 1.41 -5.10
CA GLU A 123 -5.34 1.79 -5.62
C GLU A 123 -5.20 2.55 -6.93
N ARG A 124 -4.27 3.51 -7.00
CA ARG A 124 -4.00 4.28 -8.22
C ARG A 124 -3.52 3.40 -9.37
N ILE A 125 -2.59 2.47 -9.12
CA ILE A 125 -2.10 1.55 -10.16
C ILE A 125 -3.25 0.70 -10.69
N ASN A 126 -4.07 0.14 -9.80
CA ASN A 126 -5.19 -0.70 -10.20
C ASN A 126 -6.27 0.09 -10.96
N ALA A 127 -6.53 1.34 -10.59
CA ALA A 127 -7.45 2.21 -11.31
C ALA A 127 -6.96 2.51 -12.73
N LEU A 128 -5.68 2.88 -12.88
CA LEU A 128 -5.06 3.12 -14.19
C LEU A 128 -5.01 1.84 -15.04
N ALA A 129 -4.78 0.68 -14.42
CA ALA A 129 -4.82 -0.60 -15.11
C ALA A 129 -6.22 -0.94 -15.64
N ALA A 130 -7.28 -0.59 -14.90
CA ALA A 130 -8.66 -0.77 -15.35
C ALA A 130 -9.03 0.19 -16.49
N GLU A 131 -8.53 1.43 -16.44
CA GLU A 131 -8.66 2.38 -17.54
C GLU A 131 -7.93 1.87 -18.79
N LEU A 132 -6.69 1.38 -18.63
CA LEU A 132 -5.92 0.76 -19.72
C LEU A 132 -6.65 -0.45 -20.30
N GLU A 133 -7.18 -1.36 -19.47
CA GLU A 133 -7.99 -2.50 -19.91
C GLU A 133 -9.17 -2.03 -20.79
N THR A 134 -9.85 -0.97 -20.38
CA THR A 134 -10.97 -0.38 -21.14
C THR A 134 -10.51 0.16 -22.49
N GLN A 135 -9.41 0.93 -22.51
CA GLN A 135 -8.85 1.47 -23.74
C GLN A 135 -8.35 0.37 -24.70
N MET A 136 -7.75 -0.69 -24.17
CA MET A 136 -7.31 -1.84 -24.97
C MET A 136 -8.49 -2.56 -25.63
N ARG A 137 -9.61 -2.74 -24.92
CA ARG A 137 -10.84 -3.30 -25.49
C ARG A 137 -11.41 -2.38 -26.57
N GLN A 138 -11.46 -1.07 -26.33
CA GLN A 138 -11.94 -0.11 -27.31
C GLN A 138 -11.08 -0.08 -28.58
N PHE A 139 -9.76 -0.17 -28.41
CA PHE A 139 -8.83 -0.31 -29.52
C PHE A 139 -9.09 -1.59 -30.31
N HIS A 140 -9.26 -2.74 -29.63
CA HIS A 140 -9.59 -4.01 -30.28
C HIS A 140 -10.90 -3.94 -31.08
N LEU A 141 -11.95 -3.35 -30.50
CA LEU A 141 -13.23 -3.15 -31.21
C LEU A 141 -13.05 -2.28 -32.45
N THR A 142 -12.31 -1.17 -32.33
CA THR A 142 -12.04 -0.27 -33.46
C THR A 142 -11.24 -0.98 -34.56
N ALA A 143 -10.19 -1.71 -34.18
CA ALA A 143 -9.39 -2.54 -35.08
C ALA A 143 -10.26 -3.57 -35.81
N SER A 144 -11.11 -4.31 -35.09
CA SER A 144 -12.02 -5.31 -35.67
C SER A 144 -13.03 -4.69 -36.64
N ALA A 145 -13.49 -3.46 -36.38
CA ALA A 145 -14.41 -2.75 -37.26
C ALA A 145 -13.72 -2.20 -38.52
N VAL A 146 -12.46 -1.76 -38.42
CA VAL A 146 -11.70 -1.17 -39.54
C VAL A 146 -11.06 -2.22 -40.44
N ASN A 147 -10.66 -3.37 -39.88
CA ASN A 147 -10.01 -4.46 -40.61
C ASN A 147 -10.73 -4.88 -41.90
N PRO A 148 -12.06 -5.10 -41.93
CA PRO A 148 -12.76 -5.45 -43.17
C PRO A 148 -12.62 -4.40 -44.28
N TYR A 149 -12.70 -3.11 -43.93
CA TYR A 149 -12.55 -2.02 -44.89
C TYR A 149 -11.12 -1.95 -45.43
N TYR A 150 -10.14 -2.15 -44.55
CA TYR A 150 -8.74 -2.20 -44.94
C TYR A 150 -8.46 -3.39 -45.87
N CYS A 151 -8.95 -4.58 -45.53
CA CYS A 151 -8.83 -5.77 -46.37
C CYS A 151 -9.51 -5.58 -47.73
N ALA A 152 -10.67 -4.93 -47.79
CA ALA A 152 -11.37 -4.62 -49.05
C ALA A 152 -10.56 -3.67 -49.94
N LEU A 153 -9.87 -2.69 -49.36
CA LEU A 153 -8.98 -1.78 -50.10
C LEU A 153 -7.70 -2.47 -50.59
N GLN A 154 -7.22 -3.48 -49.85
CA GLN A 154 -5.95 -4.16 -50.13
C GLN A 154 -6.07 -5.45 -50.94
N SER A 155 -7.29 -5.94 -51.21
CA SER A 155 -7.49 -7.19 -51.95
C SER A 155 -7.71 -6.92 -53.45
N PRO A 156 -6.69 -7.01 -54.33
CA PRO A 156 -6.94 -7.15 -55.76
C PRO A 156 -7.66 -8.48 -56.04
N PRO A 157 -8.38 -8.58 -57.18
CA PRO A 157 -9.32 -9.68 -57.46
C PRO A 157 -8.71 -11.10 -57.50
N ASN A 158 -7.38 -11.26 -57.39
CA ASN A 158 -6.69 -12.54 -57.53
C ASN A 158 -5.59 -12.81 -56.48
N SER A 159 -5.46 -12.01 -55.41
CA SER A 159 -4.41 -12.22 -54.41
C SER A 159 -4.93 -12.75 -53.09
N GLN A 160 -4.11 -13.58 -52.45
CA GLN A 160 -4.26 -14.05 -51.07
C GLN A 160 -4.65 -12.89 -50.14
N HIS A 161 -5.64 -13.12 -49.28
CA HIS A 161 -6.12 -12.12 -48.34
C HIS A 161 -4.96 -11.56 -47.51
N PRO A 162 -4.82 -10.22 -47.42
CA PRO A 162 -3.76 -9.63 -46.60
C PRO A 162 -3.96 -10.04 -45.14
N ALA A 163 -2.84 -10.27 -44.43
CA ALA A 163 -2.86 -10.59 -43.01
C ALA A 163 -3.56 -9.46 -42.23
N ASN A 164 -4.34 -9.84 -41.23
CA ASN A 164 -5.11 -8.91 -40.39
C ASN A 164 -4.12 -8.00 -39.64
N VAL A 165 -4.02 -6.72 -40.05
CA VAL A 165 -2.95 -5.82 -39.58
C VAL A 165 -3.08 -5.51 -38.07
N TRP A 166 -4.26 -5.69 -37.50
CA TRP A 166 -4.59 -5.27 -36.13
C TRP A 166 -5.13 -6.40 -35.25
N GLU A 167 -4.66 -7.63 -35.40
CA GLU A 167 -5.06 -8.75 -34.53
C GLU A 167 -4.26 -8.77 -33.23
N ILE A 168 -4.89 -8.28 -32.15
CA ILE A 168 -4.37 -8.42 -30.78
C ILE A 168 -5.37 -9.27 -30.00
N HIS A 169 -4.97 -10.50 -29.67
CA HIS A 169 -5.81 -11.46 -28.92
C HIS A 169 -5.52 -11.46 -27.43
N HIS A 170 -4.26 -11.23 -27.06
CA HIS A 170 -3.81 -11.34 -25.68
C HIS A 170 -3.05 -10.09 -25.27
N ALA A 171 -3.40 -9.60 -24.09
CA ALA A 171 -2.74 -8.48 -23.45
C ALA A 171 -2.53 -8.79 -21.97
N ALA A 172 -1.69 -8.01 -21.30
CA ALA A 172 -1.53 -8.09 -19.86
C ALA A 172 -1.47 -6.67 -19.29
N VAL A 173 -2.17 -6.44 -18.18
CA VAL A 173 -2.15 -5.17 -17.45
C VAL A 173 -1.57 -5.35 -16.07
N PRO A 174 -0.85 -4.36 -15.54
CA PRO A 174 -0.31 -4.44 -14.18
C PRO A 174 -1.44 -4.52 -13.15
N HIS A 175 -1.25 -5.32 -12.11
CA HIS A 175 -2.20 -5.46 -11.02
C HIS A 175 -1.45 -5.60 -9.70
N VAL A 176 -1.76 -4.74 -8.73
CA VAL A 176 -1.16 -4.80 -7.40
C VAL A 176 -2.17 -5.38 -6.43
N MET A 177 -1.78 -6.45 -5.75
CA MET A 177 -2.59 -7.09 -4.72
C MET A 177 -1.90 -7.03 -3.35
N ARG A 178 -2.70 -6.91 -2.29
CA ARG A 178 -2.21 -6.91 -0.91
C ARG A 178 -2.33 -8.30 -0.30
N ARG A 179 -1.25 -8.78 0.32
CA ARG A 179 -1.24 -10.02 1.10
C ARG A 179 -0.61 -9.75 2.47
N GLY A 180 -1.46 -9.53 3.47
CA GLY A 180 -1.02 -9.11 4.80
C GLY A 180 -0.35 -7.73 4.77
N SER A 181 0.93 -7.70 5.14
CA SER A 181 1.78 -6.49 5.12
C SER A 181 2.55 -6.30 3.81
N GLN A 182 2.33 -7.13 2.80
CA GLN A 182 3.06 -7.10 1.54
C GLN A 182 2.18 -6.63 0.39
N PHE A 183 2.78 -5.87 -0.52
CA PHE A 183 2.20 -5.48 -1.81
C PHE A 183 2.90 -6.25 -2.90
N ILE A 184 2.13 -6.97 -3.72
CA ILE A 184 2.65 -7.82 -4.78
C ILE A 184 2.19 -7.25 -6.12
N LEU A 185 3.15 -6.81 -6.93
CA LEU A 185 2.90 -6.43 -8.32
C LEU A 185 2.86 -7.69 -9.18
N THR A 186 1.74 -7.87 -9.87
CA THR A 186 1.43 -9.00 -10.74
C THR A 186 0.94 -8.48 -12.09
N ALA A 187 0.74 -9.38 -13.05
CA ALA A 187 0.14 -9.05 -14.33
C ALA A 187 -1.17 -9.82 -14.48
N LYS A 188 -2.25 -9.10 -14.78
CA LYS A 188 -3.55 -9.68 -15.11
C LYS A 188 -3.61 -9.88 -16.62
N SER A 189 -3.75 -11.13 -17.06
CA SER A 189 -3.97 -11.47 -18.46
C SER A 189 -5.36 -11.00 -18.91
N LEU A 190 -5.41 -10.37 -20.07
CA LEU A 190 -6.61 -9.93 -20.76
C LEU A 190 -6.74 -10.74 -22.05
N ASP A 191 -7.88 -11.41 -22.17
CA ASP A 191 -8.30 -12.01 -23.43
C ASP A 191 -9.19 -10.99 -24.16
N LEU A 192 -8.67 -10.44 -25.25
CA LEU A 192 -9.36 -9.43 -26.06
C LEU A 192 -10.25 -10.09 -27.13
N SER A 193 -10.13 -11.40 -27.35
CA SER A 193 -10.94 -12.15 -28.32
C SER A 193 -12.36 -12.39 -27.84
N VAL A 194 -12.58 -12.33 -26.52
CA VAL A 194 -13.92 -12.38 -25.92
C VAL A 194 -14.59 -11.03 -26.09
N THR A 195 -15.24 -10.83 -27.23
CA THR A 195 -16.13 -9.69 -27.43
C THR A 195 -17.22 -9.70 -26.35
N ASP A 196 -17.35 -8.55 -25.69
CA ASP A 196 -18.11 -8.34 -24.45
C ASP A 196 -19.62 -8.65 -24.55
N GLU A 197 -20.15 -9.09 -25.70
CA GLU A 197 -21.58 -9.43 -25.84
C GLU A 197 -21.99 -10.60 -24.93
N GLY A 198 -21.14 -11.63 -24.80
CA GLY A 198 -21.43 -12.80 -23.96
C GLY A 198 -21.19 -12.58 -22.46
N ALA A 199 -20.31 -11.64 -22.10
CA ALA A 199 -19.93 -11.34 -20.71
C ALA A 199 -20.79 -10.18 -20.14
N GLN A 200 -20.92 -9.05 -20.86
CA GLN A 200 -21.86 -7.99 -20.49
C GLN A 200 -23.32 -8.46 -20.54
N GLY A 201 -23.69 -9.35 -21.46
CA GLY A 201 -25.05 -9.92 -21.48
C GLY A 201 -25.38 -10.65 -20.18
N ARG A 202 -24.42 -11.42 -19.62
CA ARG A 202 -24.58 -12.13 -18.35
C ARG A 202 -24.56 -11.19 -17.15
N GLU A 203 -23.70 -10.18 -17.15
CA GLU A 203 -23.65 -9.14 -16.10
C GLU A 203 -24.95 -8.32 -16.05
N ARG A 204 -25.44 -7.86 -17.22
CA ARG A 204 -26.70 -7.13 -17.38
C ARG A 204 -27.90 -7.99 -16.98
N ALA A 205 -27.93 -9.28 -17.37
CA ALA A 205 -28.97 -10.20 -16.96
C ALA A 205 -29.00 -10.41 -15.43
N ARG A 206 -27.83 -10.56 -14.80
CA ARG A 206 -27.71 -10.65 -13.33
C ARG A 206 -28.19 -9.37 -12.64
N HIS A 207 -27.83 -8.20 -13.17
CA HIS A 207 -28.24 -6.91 -12.62
C HIS A 207 -29.74 -6.66 -12.78
N ALA A 208 -30.32 -7.06 -13.93
CA ALA A 208 -31.76 -7.03 -14.15
C ALA A 208 -32.51 -7.98 -13.20
N CYS A 209 -31.98 -9.18 -12.94
CA CYS A 209 -32.55 -10.14 -12.00
C CYS A 209 -32.59 -9.59 -10.57
N ARG A 210 -31.47 -9.02 -10.08
CA ARG A 210 -31.40 -8.39 -8.75
C ARG A 210 -32.37 -7.22 -8.61
N ARG A 211 -32.50 -6.39 -9.65
CA ARG A 211 -33.48 -5.29 -9.67
C ARG A 211 -34.91 -5.81 -9.59
N ARG A 212 -35.23 -6.90 -10.29
CA ARG A 212 -36.56 -7.52 -10.24
C ARG A 212 -36.86 -8.06 -8.85
N GLU A 213 -35.94 -8.81 -8.25
CA GLU A 213 -36.08 -9.36 -6.90
C GLU A 213 -36.23 -8.26 -5.83
N ALA A 214 -35.48 -7.16 -5.97
CA ALA A 214 -35.60 -6.02 -5.07
C ALA A 214 -36.96 -5.33 -5.20
N LEU A 215 -37.49 -5.20 -6.43
CA LEU A 215 -38.80 -4.64 -6.70
C LEU A 215 -39.92 -5.55 -6.18
N GLU A 216 -39.82 -6.87 -6.38
CA GLU A 216 -40.75 -7.86 -5.84
C GLU A 216 -40.79 -7.81 -4.30
N ARG A 217 -39.63 -7.72 -3.64
CA ARG A 217 -39.54 -7.54 -2.18
C ARG A 217 -40.19 -6.24 -1.71
N TRP A 218 -39.94 -5.13 -2.41
CA TRP A 218 -40.55 -3.84 -2.08
C TRP A 218 -42.08 -3.86 -2.26
N LEU A 219 -42.58 -4.49 -3.33
CA LEU A 219 -44.02 -4.63 -3.58
C LEU A 219 -44.72 -5.52 -2.55
N LEU A 220 -44.07 -6.60 -2.09
CA LEU A 220 -44.60 -7.44 -1.01
C LEU A 220 -44.66 -6.68 0.32
N ALA A 221 -43.64 -5.87 0.62
CA ALA A 221 -43.65 -5.03 1.81
C ALA A 221 -44.78 -3.98 1.79
N GLN A 222 -45.10 -3.43 0.61
CA GLN A 222 -46.21 -2.47 0.42
C GLN A 222 -47.61 -3.09 0.57
N ARG A 223 -47.76 -4.42 0.42
CA ARG A 223 -49.07 -5.11 0.53
C ARG A 223 -49.43 -5.52 1.97
N HIS A 224 -48.50 -5.41 2.91
CA HIS A 224 -48.70 -5.75 4.32
C HIS A 224 -48.78 -4.51 5.24
N CYS A 225 -48.82 -3.31 4.65
CA CYS A 225 -49.22 -2.06 5.29
C CYS A 225 -50.66 -1.73 4.87
#